data_AF-A0A1A3TY04-F1
#
_entry.id   AF-A0A1A3TY04-F1
#
_cell.length_a   1.000
_cell.length_b   1.000
_cell.length_c   1.000
_cell.angle_alpha   90.00
_cell.angle_beta   90.00
_cell.angle_gamma   90.00
#
_symmetry.space_group_name_H-M   'P 1'
#
loop_
_entity.id
_entity.type
_entity.pdbx_description
1 polymer ?
#
loop_
_entity_poly.entity_id
_entity_poly.type
_entity_poly.pdbx_seq_one_letter_code
_entity_poly.pdbx_strand_id
1 'polypeptide(L)'
;MTSMAERTTIVPGGARLSPGLWVAAAAELAVAVAVGAVLLRSNATVMPVHHQQHMPGAHHSSTQVHWTVGFFTIAALTAALLLCWTIFRTRVLAFAAAGGLIAVVASEPVRTLSLRSHLVGMATLEVVMVAGPLLLVVALRGHTPNSPRNGRSTACMVGVVAAVLANSIFLIVLHLPGIHGRSAALADVPPWLIASAVVIGFGYWSAIMLTAGRVAPDLRRAALTIGQEVAAVLGLAAVVMPISQTPHDDPLGLSAATDQRLGGVLMLITCAVVTLPMTRRLAKPGLPQAIRMEHHVQRC
;
A
#
# COMPACT_ATOMS: atom_id res chain seq x y z
N MET A 1 -8.55 -30.29 52.03
CA MET A 1 -9.37 -30.05 50.83
C MET A 1 -8.64 -29.05 49.95
N THR A 2 -8.52 -29.39 48.68
CA THR A 2 -7.57 -28.91 47.67
C THR A 2 -7.85 -27.49 47.19
N SER A 3 -6.92 -26.56 47.41
CA SER A 3 -6.87 -25.27 46.72
C SER A 3 -6.15 -25.48 45.37
N MET A 4 -6.92 -25.45 44.29
CA MET A 4 -6.42 -25.53 42.92
C MET A 4 -5.62 -24.26 42.59
N ALA A 5 -4.34 -24.45 42.32
CA ALA A 5 -3.49 -23.45 41.68
C ALA A 5 -3.91 -23.27 40.22
N GLU A 6 -4.68 -22.23 39.93
CA GLU A 6 -4.97 -21.79 38.57
C GLU A 6 -3.70 -21.17 37.97
N ARG A 7 -2.89 -22.01 37.32
CA ARG A 7 -1.73 -21.61 36.53
C ARG A 7 -2.22 -20.95 35.24
N THR A 8 -2.49 -19.65 35.29
CA THR A 8 -2.73 -18.83 34.10
C THR A 8 -1.42 -18.66 33.33
N THR A 9 -1.34 -19.31 32.17
CA THR A 9 -0.29 -19.12 31.18
C THR A 9 -0.45 -17.76 30.51
N ILE A 10 0.17 -16.73 31.09
CA ILE A 10 0.27 -15.40 30.48
C ILE A 10 1.27 -15.49 29.33
N VAL A 11 0.76 -15.62 28.11
CA VAL A 11 1.51 -15.29 26.89
C VAL A 11 1.57 -13.76 26.78
N PRO A 12 2.76 -13.13 26.72
CA PRO A 12 2.85 -11.69 26.66
C PRO A 12 2.64 -11.16 25.23
N GLY A 13 1.77 -10.16 25.09
CA GLY A 13 1.96 -9.10 24.08
C GLY A 13 1.21 -9.20 22.74
N GLY A 14 0.17 -10.01 22.61
CA GLY A 14 -0.77 -9.88 21.48
C GLY A 14 -1.81 -8.80 21.78
N ALA A 15 -1.69 -7.61 21.18
CA ALA A 15 -2.74 -6.61 21.24
C ALA A 15 -4.04 -7.20 20.64
N ARG A 16 -4.97 -7.66 21.49
CA ARG A 16 -6.30 -8.05 21.05
C ARG A 16 -6.96 -6.80 20.45
N LEU A 17 -7.18 -6.83 19.14
CA LEU A 17 -7.96 -5.81 18.44
C LEU A 17 -9.36 -5.80 19.06
N SER A 18 -9.81 -4.65 19.54
CA SER A 18 -11.11 -4.56 20.20
C SER A 18 -12.22 -4.93 19.19
N PRO A 19 -13.28 -5.63 19.62
CA PRO A 19 -14.41 -5.98 18.76
C PRO A 19 -15.00 -4.76 18.02
N GLY A 20 -14.99 -3.59 18.67
CA GLY A 20 -15.44 -2.34 18.07
C GLY A 20 -14.59 -1.86 16.88
N LEU A 21 -13.30 -2.24 16.82
CA LEU A 21 -12.45 -1.93 15.68
C LEU A 21 -12.82 -2.75 14.44
N TRP A 22 -13.20 -4.00 14.65
CA TRP A 22 -13.67 -4.90 13.59
C TRP A 22 -15.02 -4.45 13.07
N VAL A 23 -15.92 -4.00 13.95
CA VAL A 23 -17.22 -3.45 13.55
C VAL A 23 -17.06 -2.14 12.79
N ALA A 24 -16.18 -1.24 13.23
CA ALA A 24 -15.91 0.01 12.52
C ALA A 24 -15.27 -0.23 11.14
N ALA A 25 -14.30 -1.15 11.04
CA ALA A 25 -13.71 -1.51 9.76
C ALA A 25 -14.71 -2.23 8.84
N ALA A 26 -15.57 -3.09 9.38
CA ALA A 26 -16.64 -3.73 8.62
C ALA A 26 -17.71 -2.73 8.16
N ALA A 27 -18.02 -1.71 8.98
CA ALA A 27 -18.95 -0.64 8.63
C ALA A 27 -18.36 0.28 7.54
N GLU A 28 -17.08 0.65 7.63
CA GLU A 28 -16.40 1.42 6.59
C GLU A 28 -16.31 0.62 5.28
N LEU A 29 -16.02 -0.67 5.36
CA LEU A 29 -16.03 -1.57 4.19
C LEU A 29 -17.44 -1.70 3.59
N ALA A 30 -18.47 -1.83 4.42
CA ALA A 30 -19.86 -1.90 3.97
C ALA A 30 -20.32 -0.59 3.32
N VAL A 31 -19.91 0.58 3.84
CA VAL A 31 -20.18 1.88 3.24
C VAL A 31 -19.43 2.02 1.91
N ALA A 32 -18.16 1.62 1.83
CA ALA A 32 -17.40 1.64 0.59
C ALA A 32 -18.02 0.72 -0.49
N VAL A 33 -18.48 -0.47 -0.09
CA VAL A 33 -19.19 -1.42 -0.97
C VAL A 33 -20.56 -0.89 -1.38
N ALA A 34 -21.31 -0.26 -0.47
CA ALA A 34 -22.62 0.34 -0.77
C ALA A 34 -22.49 1.54 -1.73
N VAL A 35 -21.52 2.42 -1.50
CA VAL A 35 -21.20 3.53 -2.41
C VAL A 35 -20.74 2.99 -3.76
N GLY A 36 -19.87 1.96 -3.78
CA GLY A 36 -19.47 1.27 -5.01
C GLY A 36 -20.66 0.67 -5.77
N ALA A 37 -21.59 0.01 -5.07
CA ALA A 37 -22.80 -0.57 -5.64
C ALA A 37 -23.79 0.49 -6.17
N VAL A 38 -23.94 1.62 -5.47
CA VAL A 38 -24.76 2.75 -5.94
C VAL A 38 -24.15 3.39 -7.20
N LEU A 39 -22.83 3.54 -7.25
CA LEU A 39 -22.11 4.06 -8.43
C LEU A 39 -22.09 3.08 -9.62
N LEU A 40 -22.13 1.77 -9.34
CA LEU A 40 -22.33 0.72 -10.35
C LEU A 40 -23.77 0.76 -10.91
N ARG A 41 -24.77 0.99 -10.06
CA ARG A 41 -26.18 1.04 -10.46
C ARG A 41 -26.54 2.33 -11.22
N SER A 42 -25.94 3.47 -10.87
CA SER A 42 -26.16 4.75 -11.55
C SER A 42 -25.54 4.83 -12.94
N ASN A 43 -24.58 3.96 -13.27
CA ASN A 43 -23.94 3.89 -14.58
C ASN A 43 -24.64 2.95 -15.57
N ALA A 44 -25.61 2.15 -15.12
CA ALA A 44 -26.39 1.28 -16.00
C ALA A 44 -27.43 2.06 -16.85
N THR A 45 -27.58 3.37 -16.62
CA THR A 45 -28.58 4.22 -17.30
C THR A 45 -28.01 5.22 -18.31
N VAL A 46 -26.71 5.19 -18.61
CA VAL A 46 -26.12 6.08 -19.64
C VAL A 46 -25.93 5.29 -20.93
N MET A 47 -26.87 5.46 -21.85
CA MET A 47 -26.78 4.98 -23.24
C MET A 47 -25.53 5.55 -23.93
N PRO A 48 -24.71 4.73 -24.60
CA PRO A 48 -23.56 5.23 -25.35
C PRO A 48 -24.02 5.86 -26.67
N VAL A 49 -23.65 7.12 -26.89
CA VAL A 49 -23.76 7.78 -28.20
C VAL A 49 -22.73 7.16 -29.13
N HIS A 50 -23.20 6.47 -30.16
CA HIS A 50 -22.39 5.84 -31.21
C HIS A 50 -21.79 6.88 -32.16
N HIS A 51 -20.46 7.01 -32.18
CA HIS A 51 -19.70 7.38 -33.37
C HIS A 51 -18.39 6.57 -33.44
N GLN A 52 -18.47 5.38 -34.03
CA GLN A 52 -17.28 4.64 -34.47
C GLN A 52 -16.77 5.26 -35.77
N GLN A 53 -15.63 5.94 -35.72
CA GLN A 53 -14.81 6.14 -36.92
C GLN A 53 -13.97 4.88 -37.13
N HIS A 54 -14.34 4.15 -38.18
CA HIS A 54 -13.69 2.94 -38.66
C HIS A 54 -12.36 3.33 -39.31
N MET A 55 -11.22 3.02 -38.69
CA MET A 55 -9.91 3.04 -39.33
C MET A 55 -9.47 1.59 -39.60
N PRO A 56 -9.26 1.20 -40.87
CA PRO A 56 -8.81 -0.14 -41.22
C PRO A 56 -7.28 -0.23 -41.11
N GLY A 57 -6.78 -1.29 -40.47
CA GLY A 57 -5.41 -1.76 -40.72
C GLY A 57 -4.35 -1.58 -39.63
N ALA A 58 -4.70 -1.54 -38.34
CA ALA A 58 -3.73 -1.87 -37.29
C ALA A 58 -3.87 -3.36 -36.97
N HIS A 59 -2.91 -4.17 -37.39
CA HIS A 59 -2.76 -5.52 -36.85
C HIS A 59 -2.62 -5.39 -35.33
N HIS A 60 -3.68 -5.73 -34.59
CA HIS A 60 -3.62 -5.92 -33.15
C HIS A 60 -2.75 -7.15 -32.90
N SER A 61 -1.44 -6.94 -32.84
CA SER A 61 -0.51 -7.90 -32.27
C SER A 61 -0.86 -8.00 -30.79
N SER A 62 -1.77 -8.91 -30.45
CA SER A 62 -2.03 -9.32 -29.08
C SER A 62 -0.72 -9.90 -28.55
N THR A 63 0.09 -9.08 -27.87
CA THR A 63 1.27 -9.57 -27.17
C THR A 63 0.78 -10.65 -26.21
N GLN A 64 1.11 -11.90 -26.49
CA GLN A 64 0.58 -13.05 -25.77
C GLN A 64 1.29 -13.12 -24.42
N VAL A 65 0.53 -13.14 -23.32
CA VAL A 65 1.13 -13.24 -21.99
C VAL A 65 1.64 -14.67 -21.80
N HIS A 66 2.96 -14.82 -21.72
CA HIS A 66 3.59 -16.12 -21.52
C HIS A 66 3.64 -16.48 -20.04
N TRP A 67 2.64 -17.23 -19.58
CA TRP A 67 2.64 -17.82 -18.26
C TRP A 67 3.59 -19.01 -18.21
N THR A 68 4.50 -19.02 -17.23
CA THR A 68 5.41 -20.13 -17.00
C THR A 68 5.08 -20.82 -15.68
N VAL A 69 5.38 -22.12 -15.59
CA VAL A 69 5.31 -22.85 -14.31
C VAL A 69 6.16 -22.15 -13.25
N GLY A 70 7.31 -21.60 -13.65
CA GLY A 70 8.19 -20.80 -12.80
C GLY A 70 7.47 -19.63 -12.13
N PHE A 71 6.66 -18.86 -12.87
CA PHE A 71 5.86 -17.78 -12.30
C PHE A 71 4.93 -18.28 -11.18
N PHE A 72 4.15 -19.32 -11.44
CA PHE A 72 3.21 -19.87 -10.46
C PHE A 72 3.92 -20.40 -9.21
N THR A 73 5.09 -21.03 -9.38
CA THR A 73 5.89 -21.49 -8.24
C THR A 73 6.38 -20.34 -7.37
N ILE A 74 6.86 -19.24 -7.98
CA ILE A 74 7.30 -18.05 -7.25
C ILE A 74 6.12 -17.37 -6.55
N ALA A 75 4.97 -17.26 -7.22
CA ALA A 75 3.77 -16.67 -6.64
C ALA A 75 3.26 -17.49 -5.45
N ALA A 76 3.17 -18.82 -5.59
CA ALA A 76 2.75 -19.71 -4.52
C ALA A 76 3.72 -19.67 -3.32
N LEU A 77 5.04 -19.70 -3.60
CA LEU A 77 6.06 -19.58 -2.56
C LEU A 77 5.96 -18.23 -1.84
N THR A 78 5.76 -17.15 -2.57
CA THR A 78 5.58 -15.81 -2.00
C THR A 78 4.36 -15.75 -1.09
N ALA A 79 3.22 -16.33 -1.51
CA ALA A 79 2.02 -16.41 -0.69
C ALA A 79 2.26 -17.24 0.59
N ALA A 80 2.97 -18.37 0.48
CA ALA A 80 3.35 -19.18 1.63
C ALA A 80 4.27 -18.41 2.59
N LEU A 81 5.25 -17.67 2.08
CA LEU A 81 6.15 -16.83 2.88
C LEU A 81 5.39 -15.70 3.60
N LEU A 82 4.42 -15.07 2.94
CA LEU A 82 3.54 -14.07 3.55
C LEU A 82 2.71 -14.67 4.68
N LEU A 83 2.10 -15.84 4.45
CA LEU A 83 1.31 -16.55 5.46
C LEU A 83 2.18 -16.98 6.65
N CYS A 84 3.35 -17.56 6.38
CA CYS A 84 4.31 -17.90 7.42
C CYS A 84 4.77 -16.64 8.18
N TRP A 85 4.98 -15.51 7.51
CA TRP A 85 5.31 -14.25 8.17
C TRP A 85 4.18 -13.76 9.07
N THR A 86 2.91 -13.85 8.67
CA THR A 86 1.80 -13.40 9.53
C THR A 86 1.69 -14.22 10.81
N ILE A 87 2.05 -15.51 10.76
CA ILE A 87 2.05 -16.45 11.88
C ILE A 87 3.30 -16.27 12.75
N PHE A 88 4.50 -16.45 12.19
CA PHE A 88 5.74 -16.53 12.95
C PHE A 88 6.41 -15.16 13.18
N ARG A 89 6.04 -14.14 12.40
CA ARG A 89 6.51 -12.75 12.52
C ARG A 89 8.04 -12.60 12.54
N THR A 90 8.77 -13.50 11.88
CA THR A 90 10.24 -13.43 11.80
C THR A 90 10.70 -12.48 10.70
N ARG A 91 11.89 -11.89 10.88
CA ARG A 91 12.47 -10.94 9.90
C ARG A 91 12.85 -11.61 8.58
N VAL A 92 13.39 -12.82 8.64
CA VAL A 92 13.79 -13.57 7.45
C VAL A 92 12.57 -13.80 6.56
N LEU A 93 11.45 -14.20 7.15
CA LEU A 93 10.19 -14.37 6.41
C LEU A 93 9.67 -13.04 5.86
N ALA A 94 9.82 -11.92 6.60
CA ALA A 94 9.44 -10.60 6.10
C ALA A 94 10.28 -10.16 4.88
N PHE A 95 11.60 -10.32 4.94
CA PHE A 95 12.49 -10.03 3.80
C PHE A 95 12.19 -10.92 2.61
N ALA A 96 12.02 -12.22 2.84
CA ALA A 96 11.72 -13.18 1.79
C ALA A 96 10.36 -12.90 1.14
N ALA A 97 9.33 -12.59 1.95
CA ALA A 97 8.02 -12.21 1.45
C ALA A 97 8.05 -10.90 0.65
N ALA A 98 8.80 -9.88 1.12
CA ALA A 98 8.96 -8.63 0.39
C ALA A 98 9.67 -8.85 -0.96
N GLY A 99 10.77 -9.60 -0.97
CA GLY A 99 11.51 -9.96 -2.18
C GLY A 99 10.66 -10.76 -3.15
N GLY A 100 9.90 -11.74 -2.66
CA GLY A 100 8.96 -12.52 -3.45
C GLY A 100 7.86 -11.66 -4.08
N LEU A 101 7.25 -10.75 -3.32
CA LEU A 101 6.25 -9.82 -3.82
C LEU A 101 6.80 -8.94 -4.95
N ILE A 102 7.99 -8.35 -4.74
CA ILE A 102 8.67 -7.51 -5.74
C ILE A 102 9.04 -8.35 -6.98
N ALA A 103 9.50 -9.59 -6.81
CA ALA A 103 9.84 -10.47 -7.92
C ALA A 103 8.60 -10.85 -8.76
N VAL A 104 7.46 -11.12 -8.11
CA VAL A 104 6.19 -11.43 -8.79
C VAL A 104 5.77 -10.25 -9.66
N VAL A 105 5.75 -9.04 -9.10
CA VAL A 105 5.31 -7.85 -9.86
C VAL A 105 6.34 -7.35 -10.87
N ALA A 106 7.62 -7.67 -10.68
CA ALA A 106 8.69 -7.42 -11.66
C ALA A 106 8.72 -8.45 -12.79
N SER A 107 7.93 -9.53 -12.72
CA SER A 107 7.87 -10.52 -13.79
C SER A 107 7.20 -9.94 -15.03
N GLU A 108 7.68 -10.37 -16.21
CA GLU A 108 7.12 -9.98 -17.50
C GLU A 108 5.58 -10.11 -17.59
N PRO A 109 4.93 -11.24 -17.20
CA PRO A 109 3.49 -11.35 -17.33
C PRO A 109 2.74 -10.29 -16.54
N VAL A 110 3.19 -9.96 -15.32
CA VAL A 110 2.55 -8.92 -14.52
C VAL A 110 2.81 -7.54 -15.12
N ARG A 111 4.05 -7.24 -15.52
CA ARG A 111 4.41 -5.96 -16.15
C ARG A 111 3.64 -5.68 -17.45
N THR A 112 3.36 -6.70 -18.24
CA THR A 112 2.54 -6.58 -19.45
C THR A 112 1.07 -6.37 -19.11
N LEU A 113 0.53 -7.10 -18.12
CA LEU A 113 -0.85 -6.92 -17.67
C LEU A 113 -1.08 -5.55 -17.03
N SER A 114 -0.11 -5.00 -16.30
CA SER A 114 -0.19 -3.67 -15.68
C SER A 114 -0.34 -2.53 -16.69
N LEU A 115 0.08 -2.72 -17.95
CA LEU A 115 -0.17 -1.75 -19.02
C LEU A 115 -1.58 -1.85 -19.61
N ARG A 116 -2.23 -3.02 -19.50
CA ARG A 116 -3.54 -3.30 -20.10
C ARG A 116 -4.71 -3.20 -19.12
N SER A 117 -4.44 -3.34 -17.83
CA SER A 117 -5.43 -3.20 -16.76
C SER A 117 -4.90 -2.21 -15.74
N HIS A 118 -5.66 -1.13 -15.54
CA HIS A 118 -5.45 -0.15 -14.49
C HIS A 118 -5.57 -0.81 -13.11
N LEU A 119 -6.47 -1.77 -12.91
CA LEU A 119 -6.54 -2.52 -11.65
C LEU A 119 -5.23 -3.26 -11.36
N VAL A 120 -4.70 -3.99 -12.34
CA VAL A 120 -3.40 -4.69 -12.19
C VAL A 120 -2.26 -3.69 -12.01
N GLY A 121 -2.29 -2.57 -12.71
CA GLY A 121 -1.35 -1.46 -12.54
C GLY A 121 -1.35 -0.90 -11.12
N MET A 122 -2.53 -0.65 -10.53
CA MET A 122 -2.65 -0.19 -9.15
C MET A 122 -2.21 -1.26 -8.14
N ALA A 123 -2.59 -2.53 -8.35
CA ALA A 123 -2.13 -3.61 -7.49
C ALA A 123 -0.60 -3.73 -7.49
N THR A 124 0.02 -3.63 -8.67
CA THR A 124 1.48 -3.60 -8.85
C THR A 124 2.08 -2.45 -8.07
N LEU A 125 1.53 -1.24 -8.25
CA LEU A 125 1.99 -0.03 -7.59
C LEU A 125 1.90 -0.13 -6.07
N GLU A 126 0.78 -0.62 -5.52
CA GLU A 126 0.61 -0.84 -4.08
C GLU A 126 1.60 -1.87 -3.52
N VAL A 127 1.87 -2.94 -4.26
CA VAL A 127 2.88 -3.92 -3.86
C VAL A 127 4.26 -3.27 -3.74
N VAL A 128 4.68 -2.49 -4.73
CA VAL A 128 6.05 -1.94 -4.80
C VAL A 128 6.24 -0.66 -3.99
N MET A 129 5.18 0.14 -3.79
CA MET A 129 5.24 1.40 -3.03
C MET A 129 4.86 1.21 -1.56
N VAL A 130 4.06 0.19 -1.24
CA VAL A 130 3.47 0.02 0.10
C VAL A 130 3.81 -1.32 0.70
N ALA A 131 3.30 -2.44 0.17
CA ALA A 131 3.38 -3.73 0.85
C ALA A 131 4.84 -4.24 1.00
N GLY A 132 5.59 -4.30 -0.09
CA GLY A 132 7.00 -4.71 -0.11
C GLY A 132 7.87 -3.80 0.78
N PRO A 133 7.87 -2.48 0.55
CA PRO A 133 8.56 -1.52 1.41
C PRO A 133 8.25 -1.63 2.90
N LEU A 134 6.98 -1.74 3.28
CA LEU A 134 6.59 -1.89 4.69
C LEU A 134 7.15 -3.18 5.30
N LEU A 135 7.11 -4.30 4.57
CA LEU A 135 7.70 -5.56 5.02
C LEU A 135 9.21 -5.42 5.23
N LEU A 136 9.93 -4.77 4.31
CA LEU A 136 11.36 -4.49 4.44
C LEU A 136 11.65 -3.63 5.67
N VAL A 137 10.91 -2.55 5.86
CA VAL A 137 11.07 -1.64 7.01
C VAL A 137 10.78 -2.34 8.34
N VAL A 138 9.73 -3.17 8.39
CA VAL A 138 9.41 -3.98 9.57
C VAL A 138 10.52 -4.98 9.87
N ALA A 139 11.08 -5.63 8.84
CA ALA A 139 12.19 -6.55 8.98
C ALA A 139 13.45 -5.85 9.55
N LEU A 140 13.74 -4.63 9.08
CA LEU A 140 14.90 -3.84 9.55
C LEU A 140 14.75 -3.36 10.99
N ARG A 141 13.53 -3.09 11.45
CA ARG A 141 13.28 -2.47 12.77
C ARG A 141 13.65 -3.35 13.97
N GLY A 142 13.79 -4.66 13.80
CA GLY A 142 13.76 -5.57 14.95
C GLY A 142 14.97 -5.54 15.90
N HIS A 143 16.02 -4.73 15.70
CA HIS A 143 17.21 -4.76 16.56
C HIS A 143 17.85 -3.43 16.93
N THR A 144 17.20 -2.29 16.76
CA THR A 144 17.73 -1.08 17.40
C THR A 144 17.26 -1.09 18.85
N PRO A 145 18.13 -1.38 19.85
CA PRO A 145 17.79 -1.07 21.23
C PRO A 145 17.34 0.37 21.29
N ASN A 146 16.34 0.62 22.12
CA ASN A 146 15.84 1.95 22.47
C ASN A 146 16.96 2.76 23.14
N SER A 147 18.02 3.11 22.41
CA SER A 147 18.85 4.24 22.78
C SER A 147 18.03 5.46 22.40
N PRO A 148 17.51 6.22 23.38
CA PRO A 148 16.90 7.49 23.09
C PRO A 148 18.03 8.39 22.60
N ARG A 149 18.26 8.44 21.29
CA ARG A 149 18.94 9.58 20.68
C ARG A 149 17.96 10.74 20.75
N ASN A 150 17.78 11.26 21.97
CA ASN A 150 17.02 12.47 22.25
C ASN A 150 17.79 13.63 21.64
N GLY A 151 17.46 13.93 20.39
CA GLY A 151 18.06 15.03 19.65
C GLY A 151 17.27 15.22 18.36
N ARG A 152 16.65 16.39 18.21
CA ARG A 152 16.00 16.77 16.94
C ARG A 152 17.11 16.86 15.89
N SER A 153 16.97 16.10 14.81
CA SER A 153 17.94 16.11 13.71
C SER A 153 17.34 16.82 12.49
N THR A 154 17.90 17.97 12.14
CA THR A 154 17.51 18.73 10.93
C THR A 154 17.66 17.90 9.66
N ALA A 155 18.73 17.11 9.55
CA ALA A 155 18.94 16.20 8.42
C ALA A 155 17.83 15.15 8.31
N CYS A 156 17.37 14.59 9.45
CA CYS A 156 16.24 13.65 9.44
C CYS A 156 14.92 14.34 9.07
N MET A 157 14.70 15.59 9.50
CA MET A 157 13.50 16.35 9.10
C MET A 157 13.48 16.63 7.60
N VAL A 158 14.59 17.12 7.04
CA VAL A 158 14.74 17.34 5.58
C VAL A 158 14.53 16.03 4.82
N GLY A 159 15.10 14.92 5.30
CA GLY A 159 14.89 13.61 4.70
C GLY A 159 13.43 13.15 4.68
N VAL A 160 12.66 13.42 5.76
CA VAL A 160 11.22 13.12 5.80
C VAL A 160 10.47 13.94 4.75
N VAL A 161 10.72 15.25 4.68
CA VAL A 161 10.07 16.12 3.69
C VAL A 161 10.40 15.69 2.26
N ALA A 162 11.67 15.42 1.97
CA ALA A 162 12.12 14.95 0.66
C ALA A 162 11.46 13.63 0.26
N ALA A 163 11.33 12.68 1.20
CA ALA A 163 10.69 11.39 0.93
C ALA A 163 9.19 11.53 0.64
N VAL A 164 8.48 12.40 1.36
CA VAL A 164 7.05 12.70 1.09
C VAL A 164 6.90 13.33 -0.30
N LEU A 165 7.72 14.34 -0.61
CA LEU A 165 7.68 15.00 -1.92
C LEU A 165 7.99 14.02 -3.05
N ALA A 166 9.02 13.20 -2.92
CA ALA A 166 9.37 12.18 -3.91
C ALA A 166 8.21 11.20 -4.13
N ASN A 167 7.59 10.69 -3.06
CA ASN A 167 6.43 9.81 -3.13
C ASN A 167 5.25 10.48 -3.85
N SER A 168 4.87 11.69 -3.43
CA SER A 168 3.75 12.43 -4.01
C SER A 168 3.97 12.77 -5.48
N ILE A 169 5.16 13.27 -5.84
CA ILE A 169 5.50 13.60 -7.23
C ILE A 169 5.45 12.34 -8.09
N PHE A 170 6.03 11.23 -7.61
CA PHE A 170 6.03 9.97 -8.35
C PHE A 170 4.61 9.48 -8.65
N LEU A 171 3.73 9.48 -7.64
CA LEU A 171 2.32 9.10 -7.82
C LEU A 171 1.60 10.02 -8.81
N ILE A 172 1.77 11.34 -8.69
CA ILE A 172 1.15 12.31 -9.61
C ILE A 172 1.63 12.07 -11.04
N VAL A 173 2.94 11.94 -11.24
CA VAL A 173 3.55 11.73 -12.56
C VAL A 173 3.00 10.46 -13.20
N LEU A 174 2.93 9.34 -12.48
CA LEU A 174 2.38 8.09 -13.01
C LEU A 174 0.91 8.21 -13.43
N HIS A 175 0.15 9.12 -12.83
CA HIS A 175 -1.26 9.34 -13.13
C HIS A 175 -1.50 10.47 -14.14
N LEU A 176 -0.46 11.14 -14.65
CA LEU A 176 -0.63 12.20 -15.65
C LEU A 176 -1.08 11.61 -17.01
N PRO A 177 -2.12 12.18 -17.66
CA PRO A 177 -2.62 11.70 -18.95
C PRO A 177 -1.55 11.65 -20.06
N GLY A 178 -0.58 12.58 -20.03
CA GLY A 178 0.52 12.61 -21.00
C GLY A 178 1.46 11.41 -20.94
N ILE A 179 1.52 10.70 -19.81
CA ILE A 179 2.29 9.46 -19.66
C ILE A 179 1.49 8.26 -20.15
N HIS A 180 0.16 8.28 -20.03
CA HIS A 180 -0.72 7.26 -20.58
C HIS A 180 -0.68 7.21 -22.12
N GLY A 181 -0.52 8.36 -22.78
CA GLY A 181 -0.31 8.41 -24.23
C GLY A 181 1.03 7.81 -24.69
N ARG A 182 2.07 7.85 -23.85
CA ARG A 182 3.37 7.24 -24.14
C ARG A 182 3.45 5.77 -23.73
N SER A 183 2.68 5.35 -22.73
CA SER A 183 2.62 3.95 -22.30
C SER A 183 1.96 3.04 -23.34
N ALA A 184 1.09 3.59 -24.19
CA ALA A 184 0.53 2.87 -25.34
C ALA A 184 1.60 2.39 -26.34
N ALA A 185 2.81 2.98 -26.33
CA ALA A 185 3.93 2.58 -27.17
C ALA A 185 4.85 1.53 -26.49
N LEU A 186 4.60 1.18 -25.23
CA LEU A 186 5.42 0.22 -24.48
C LEU A 186 4.80 -1.19 -24.55
N ALA A 187 5.65 -2.21 -24.66
CA ALA A 187 5.23 -3.61 -24.62
C ALA A 187 4.96 -4.10 -23.18
N ASP A 188 5.74 -3.59 -22.21
CA ASP A 188 5.62 -3.88 -20.79
C ASP A 188 6.06 -2.68 -19.93
N VAL A 189 5.65 -2.63 -18.66
CA VAL A 189 6.11 -1.60 -17.71
C VAL A 189 7.63 -1.70 -17.55
N PRO A 190 8.47 -0.68 -17.76
CA PRO A 190 9.92 -0.83 -17.68
C PRO A 190 10.42 -1.27 -16.28
N PRO A 191 11.44 -2.13 -16.17
CA PRO A 191 11.88 -2.66 -14.88
C PRO A 191 12.51 -1.58 -13.99
N TRP A 192 13.10 -0.55 -14.58
CA TRP A 192 13.62 0.62 -13.85
C TRP A 192 12.52 1.40 -13.14
N LEU A 193 11.29 1.40 -13.67
CA LEU A 193 10.14 2.05 -13.04
C LEU A 193 9.75 1.31 -11.76
N ILE A 194 9.74 -0.03 -11.81
CA ILE A 194 9.50 -0.90 -10.65
C ILE A 194 10.58 -0.66 -9.59
N ALA A 195 11.85 -0.67 -9.97
CA ALA A 195 12.95 -0.39 -9.05
C ALA A 195 12.83 1.00 -8.40
N SER A 196 12.48 2.02 -9.20
CA SER A 196 12.29 3.39 -8.70
C SER A 196 11.14 3.46 -7.69
N ALA A 197 10.02 2.79 -7.98
CA ALA A 197 8.87 2.72 -7.09
C ALA A 197 9.24 2.06 -5.75
N VAL A 198 9.98 0.93 -5.79
CA VAL A 198 10.48 0.26 -4.57
C VAL A 198 11.35 1.19 -3.74
N VAL A 199 12.29 1.90 -4.37
CA VAL A 199 13.20 2.82 -3.66
C VAL A 199 12.44 3.98 -3.03
N ILE A 200 11.52 4.60 -3.76
CA ILE A 200 10.72 5.73 -3.27
C ILE A 200 9.80 5.28 -2.14
N GLY A 201 9.08 4.17 -2.31
CA GLY A 201 8.22 3.59 -1.28
C GLY A 201 9.02 3.22 -0.02
N PHE A 202 10.15 2.54 -0.18
CA PHE A 202 11.04 2.21 0.94
C PHE A 202 11.57 3.45 1.66
N GLY A 203 11.95 4.49 0.92
CA GLY A 203 12.37 5.78 1.46
C GLY A 203 11.26 6.45 2.28
N TYR A 204 10.04 6.52 1.74
CA TYR A 204 8.86 7.08 2.40
C TYR A 204 8.52 6.34 3.71
N TRP A 205 8.42 5.01 3.66
CA TRP A 205 8.08 4.22 4.86
C TRP A 205 9.21 4.21 5.89
N SER A 206 10.47 4.20 5.46
CA SER A 206 11.63 4.35 6.34
C SER A 206 11.63 5.71 7.03
N ALA A 207 11.36 6.78 6.29
CA ALA A 207 11.26 8.13 6.82
C ALA A 207 10.17 8.24 7.89
N ILE A 208 9.02 7.59 7.69
CA ILE A 208 7.94 7.59 8.68
C ILE A 208 8.29 6.69 9.88
N MET A 209 8.80 5.48 9.67
CA MET A 209 8.92 4.49 10.76
C MET A 209 10.25 4.53 11.52
N LEU A 210 11.37 4.80 10.86
CA LEU A 210 12.71 4.68 11.42
C LEU A 210 13.26 5.99 12.01
N THR A 211 12.58 7.12 11.80
CA THR A 211 12.97 8.44 12.36
C THR A 211 12.37 8.73 13.74
N ALA A 212 11.75 7.72 14.38
CA ALA A 212 11.20 7.86 15.72
C ALA A 212 12.27 8.35 16.72
N GLY A 213 11.92 9.36 17.53
CA GLY A 213 12.84 9.98 18.50
C GLY A 213 13.78 11.06 17.92
N ARG A 214 13.96 11.10 16.59
CA ARG A 214 14.80 12.10 15.89
C ARG A 214 13.99 13.21 15.22
N VAL A 215 12.73 12.91 14.90
CA VAL A 215 11.78 13.81 14.25
C VAL A 215 10.52 13.91 15.11
N ALA A 216 9.94 15.12 15.18
CA ALA A 216 8.73 15.38 15.92
C ALA A 216 7.58 14.46 15.45
N PRO A 217 6.77 13.91 16.39
CA PRO A 217 5.67 13.02 16.03
C PRO A 217 4.67 13.71 15.10
N ASP A 218 4.42 15.01 15.26
CA ASP A 218 3.49 15.77 14.43
C ASP A 218 3.96 15.89 12.99
N LEU A 219 5.25 16.13 12.74
CA LEU A 219 5.80 16.13 11.38
C LEU A 219 5.69 14.74 10.74
N ARG A 220 5.91 13.67 11.49
CA ARG A 220 5.75 12.29 10.97
C ARG A 220 4.29 11.95 10.69
N ARG A 221 3.34 12.45 11.47
CA ARG A 221 1.89 12.32 11.21
C ARG A 221 1.50 13.12 9.97
N ALA A 222 1.92 14.37 9.87
CA ALA A 222 1.67 15.20 8.69
C ALA A 222 2.24 14.56 7.42
N ALA A 223 3.48 14.06 7.48
CA ALA A 223 4.11 13.33 6.39
C ALA A 223 3.30 12.09 5.96
N LEU A 224 2.83 11.29 6.92
CA LEU A 224 1.97 10.14 6.65
C LEU A 224 0.65 10.57 5.99
N THR A 225 -0.01 11.60 6.53
CA THR A 225 -1.28 12.09 5.98
C THR A 225 -1.08 12.62 4.57
N ILE A 226 -0.16 13.56 4.36
CA ILE A 226 0.07 14.19 3.04
C ILE A 226 0.39 13.14 1.97
N GLY A 227 1.27 12.17 2.28
CA GLY A 227 1.62 11.13 1.32
C GLY A 227 0.45 10.21 0.94
N GLN A 228 -0.52 10.03 1.85
CA GLN A 228 -1.70 9.19 1.65
C GLN A 228 -2.87 9.96 1.03
N GLU A 229 -3.00 11.26 1.31
CA GLU A 229 -4.00 12.13 0.68
C GLU A 229 -3.79 12.21 -0.84
N VAL A 230 -2.54 12.32 -1.31
CA VAL A 230 -2.26 12.33 -2.77
C VAL A 230 -2.75 11.02 -3.42
N ALA A 231 -2.46 9.89 -2.79
CA ALA A 231 -2.94 8.59 -3.24
C ALA A 231 -4.47 8.50 -3.21
N ALA A 232 -5.10 8.97 -2.13
CA ALA A 232 -6.55 8.97 -1.97
C ALA A 232 -7.26 9.87 -3.00
N VAL A 233 -6.73 11.05 -3.30
CA VAL A 233 -7.26 11.95 -4.33
C VAL A 233 -7.17 11.31 -5.71
N LEU A 234 -6.05 10.67 -6.04
CA LEU A 234 -5.88 9.95 -7.31
C LEU A 234 -6.85 8.76 -7.41
N GLY A 235 -6.97 7.97 -6.34
CA GLY A 235 -7.91 6.84 -6.29
C GLY A 235 -9.37 7.31 -6.41
N LEU A 236 -9.75 8.38 -5.73
CA LEU A 236 -11.08 8.98 -5.83
C LEU A 236 -11.35 9.54 -7.24
N ALA A 237 -10.37 10.19 -7.85
CA ALA A 237 -10.48 10.68 -9.22
C ALA A 237 -10.73 9.53 -10.19
N ALA A 238 -10.01 8.41 -10.06
CA ALA A 238 -10.23 7.21 -10.87
C ALA A 238 -11.63 6.58 -10.66
N VAL A 239 -12.21 6.71 -9.46
CA VAL A 239 -13.58 6.24 -9.18
C VAL A 239 -14.64 7.15 -9.82
N VAL A 240 -14.51 8.46 -9.64
CA VAL A 240 -15.54 9.44 -10.03
C VAL A 240 -15.50 9.77 -11.51
N MET A 241 -14.29 9.92 -12.08
CA MET A 241 -14.08 10.33 -13.46
C MET A 241 -13.19 9.32 -14.19
N PRO A 242 -13.71 8.13 -14.55
CA PRO A 242 -12.95 7.20 -15.36
C PRO A 242 -12.69 7.81 -16.74
N ILE A 243 -11.42 8.11 -17.03
CA ILE A 243 -10.96 8.63 -18.32
C ILE A 243 -10.75 7.41 -19.23
N SER A 244 -11.83 6.90 -19.80
CA SER A 244 -11.79 5.79 -20.76
C SER A 244 -11.37 6.30 -22.14
N GLN A 245 -10.08 6.61 -22.32
CA GLN A 245 -9.53 7.06 -23.61
C GLN A 245 -8.93 5.93 -24.45
N THR A 246 -8.82 4.72 -23.91
CA THR A 246 -8.22 3.58 -24.62
C THR A 246 -9.28 2.55 -25.01
N PRO A 247 -9.50 2.28 -26.31
CA PRO A 247 -10.14 1.04 -26.74
C PRO A 247 -9.22 -0.09 -26.27
N HIS A 248 -9.68 -0.96 -25.38
CA HIS A 248 -8.85 -2.01 -24.81
C HIS A 248 -9.58 -3.35 -24.76
N ASP A 249 -8.89 -4.37 -25.26
CA ASP A 249 -9.06 -5.75 -24.85
C ASP A 249 -8.44 -5.90 -23.44
N ASP A 250 -9.22 -5.57 -22.41
CA ASP A 250 -8.80 -5.84 -21.03
C ASP A 250 -8.61 -7.36 -20.85
N PRO A 251 -7.44 -7.83 -20.40
CA PRO A 251 -7.21 -9.26 -20.12
C PRO A 251 -8.21 -9.86 -19.12
N LEU A 252 -8.85 -9.04 -18.29
CA LEU A 252 -9.85 -9.48 -17.31
C LEU A 252 -11.29 -9.48 -17.87
N GLY A 253 -11.48 -9.03 -19.11
CA GLY A 253 -12.80 -8.90 -19.73
C GLY A 253 -13.69 -7.83 -19.09
N LEU A 254 -13.12 -6.89 -18.33
CA LEU A 254 -13.86 -5.78 -17.75
C LEU A 254 -13.96 -4.63 -18.76
N SER A 255 -14.97 -3.77 -18.57
CA SER A 255 -14.97 -2.49 -19.29
C SER A 255 -13.87 -1.59 -18.73
N ALA A 256 -13.26 -0.76 -19.58
CA ALA A 256 -12.22 0.18 -19.16
C ALA A 256 -12.64 1.08 -17.98
N ALA A 257 -13.93 1.48 -17.94
CA ALA A 257 -14.47 2.26 -16.84
C ALA A 257 -14.56 1.46 -15.53
N THR A 258 -14.94 0.18 -15.60
CA THR A 258 -14.99 -0.70 -14.42
C THR A 258 -13.60 -1.01 -13.90
N ASP A 259 -12.66 -1.33 -14.78
CA ASP A 259 -11.26 -1.61 -14.44
C ASP A 259 -10.59 -0.42 -13.74
N GLN A 260 -10.74 0.79 -14.29
CA GLN A 260 -10.23 2.02 -13.69
C GLN A 260 -10.85 2.32 -12.31
N ARG A 261 -12.17 2.15 -12.16
CA ARG A 261 -12.86 2.33 -10.88
C ARG A 261 -12.37 1.34 -9.83
N LEU A 262 -12.22 0.06 -10.19
CA LEU A 262 -11.70 -0.96 -9.27
C LEU A 262 -10.26 -0.66 -8.86
N GLY A 263 -9.43 -0.19 -9.79
CA GLY A 263 -8.09 0.31 -9.48
C GLY A 263 -8.11 1.45 -8.45
N GLY A 264 -8.99 2.43 -8.64
CA GLY A 264 -9.17 3.54 -7.69
C GLY A 264 -9.68 3.09 -6.31
N VAL A 265 -10.63 2.17 -6.27
CA VAL A 265 -11.12 1.56 -5.02
C VAL A 265 -10.01 0.81 -4.30
N LEU A 266 -9.19 0.02 -5.01
CA LEU A 266 -8.06 -0.70 -4.43
C LEU A 266 -7.07 0.26 -3.75
N MET A 267 -6.74 1.36 -4.42
CA MET A 267 -5.85 2.40 -3.90
C MET A 267 -6.43 3.03 -2.62
N LEU A 268 -7.71 3.40 -2.62
CA LEU A 268 -8.41 3.96 -1.45
C LEU A 268 -8.42 3.00 -0.25
N ILE A 269 -8.75 1.72 -0.50
CA ILE A 269 -8.76 0.69 0.55
C ILE A 269 -7.36 0.51 1.12
N THR A 270 -6.34 0.44 0.27
CA THR A 270 -4.96 0.24 0.73
C THR A 270 -4.48 1.43 1.56
N CYS A 271 -4.79 2.65 1.11
CA CYS A 271 -4.53 3.87 1.87
C CYS A 271 -5.19 3.83 3.26
N ALA A 272 -6.47 3.47 3.34
CA ALA A 272 -7.18 3.38 4.63
C ALA A 272 -6.60 2.31 5.55
N VAL A 273 -6.38 1.10 5.01
CA VAL A 273 -5.85 -0.06 5.75
C VAL A 273 -4.47 0.21 6.35
N VAL A 274 -3.65 1.01 5.68
CA VAL A 274 -2.30 1.33 6.17
C VAL A 274 -2.29 2.59 7.04
N THR A 275 -2.99 3.65 6.62
CA THR A 275 -2.98 4.95 7.30
C THR A 275 -3.64 4.88 8.66
N LEU A 276 -4.83 4.28 8.79
CA LEU A 276 -5.57 4.22 10.04
C LEU A 276 -4.81 3.55 11.20
N PRO A 277 -4.20 2.36 11.04
CA PRO A 277 -3.41 1.77 12.12
C PRO A 277 -2.12 2.55 12.39
N MET A 278 -1.50 3.16 11.37
CA MET A 278 -0.26 3.92 11.54
C MET A 278 -0.47 5.26 12.23
N THR A 279 -1.52 6.00 11.89
CA THR A 279 -1.91 7.23 12.59
C THR A 279 -2.21 6.95 14.06
N ARG A 280 -2.96 5.88 14.37
CA ARG A 280 -3.19 5.43 15.76
C ARG A 280 -1.90 5.10 16.50
N ARG A 281 -0.93 4.47 15.84
CA ARG A 281 0.40 4.16 16.43
C ARG A 281 1.23 5.41 16.67
N LEU A 282 1.15 6.41 15.78
CA LEU A 282 1.84 7.70 15.94
C LEU A 282 1.13 8.63 16.91
N ALA A 283 -0.17 8.45 17.14
CA ALA A 283 -0.98 9.24 18.06
C ALA A 283 -0.66 8.95 19.53
N LYS A 284 -0.31 7.71 19.87
CA LYS A 284 0.06 7.32 21.24
C LYS A 284 1.28 8.13 21.70
N PRO A 285 1.11 9.10 22.62
CA PRO A 285 2.24 9.72 23.28
C PRO A 285 2.92 8.59 24.06
N GLY A 286 4.24 8.46 23.94
CA GLY A 286 4.98 7.66 24.90
C GLY A 286 4.60 8.18 26.28
N LEU A 287 4.00 7.33 27.12
CA LEU A 287 3.73 7.68 28.52
C LEU A 287 5.04 8.24 29.08
N PRO A 288 5.10 9.51 29.50
CA PRO A 288 6.26 10.01 30.20
C PRO A 288 6.45 9.14 31.43
N GLN A 289 7.64 8.54 31.53
CA GLN A 289 8.12 7.81 32.69
C GLN A 289 8.36 8.75 33.90
N ALA A 290 7.57 9.82 34.01
CA ALA A 290 7.71 10.91 34.98
C ALA A 290 6.73 10.77 36.17
N ILE A 291 5.66 9.99 36.07
CA ILE A 291 4.67 9.82 37.16
C ILE A 291 5.08 8.67 38.12
N ARG A 292 6.27 8.05 37.97
CA ARG A 292 6.77 7.00 38.87
C ARG A 292 7.94 7.44 39.76
N MET A 293 8.45 8.67 39.63
CA MET A 293 9.51 9.15 40.55
C MET A 293 8.99 10.01 41.70
N GLU A 294 7.83 10.67 41.58
CA GLU A 294 7.32 11.50 42.68
C GLU A 294 6.79 10.71 43.88
N HIS A 295 6.43 9.43 43.73
CA HIS A 295 6.00 8.61 44.86
C HIS A 295 7.13 7.93 45.65
N HIS A 296 8.39 8.05 45.22
CA HIS A 296 9.53 7.46 45.93
C HIS A 296 10.44 8.45 46.64
N VAL A 297 10.19 9.77 46.54
CA VAL A 297 11.01 10.80 47.24
C VAL A 297 10.33 11.37 48.50
N GLN A 298 9.08 11.01 48.80
CA GLN A 298 8.39 11.40 50.04
C GLN A 298 8.55 10.42 51.21
N ARG A 299 9.56 9.53 51.16
CA ARG A 299 9.95 8.71 52.32
C ARG A 299 11.46 8.75 52.51
N CYS A 300 11.95 9.88 52.98
CA CYS A 300 13.14 10.03 53.81
C CYS A 300 12.92 11.26 54.68
#